data_AF-A0A937UD73-F1
#
_entry.id   AF-A0A937UD73-F1
#
_cell.length_a   1.000
_cell.length_b   1.000
_cell.length_c   1.000
_cell.angle_alpha   90.00
_cell.angle_beta   90.00
_cell.angle_gamma   90.00
#
_symmetry.space_group_name_H-M   'P 1'
#
loop_
_entity.id
_entity.type
_entity.pdbx_description
1 polymer ?
#
loop_
_entity_poly.entity_id
_entity_poly.type
_entity_poly.pdbx_seq_one_letter_code
_entity_poly.pdbx_strand_id
1 'polypeptide(L)'
;MAVGQEKLGAVNEAVIKAMGAFGGGIASTGNVCGSLLGGVALISSIYSRGNLEEKDDPRMWRLSYKLSKIFEGLTESYGGINCRDIARVGWRDREATKDFYKNPESRHKICAQLVGDVAFALGEILDKEAETDS
;
A
#
# COMPACT_ATOMS: atom_id res chain seq x y z
N MET A 1 1.62 -2.98 5.57
CA MET A 1 1.08 -4.14 6.31
C MET A 1 1.99 -4.57 7.46
N ALA A 2 3.10 -5.29 7.24
CA ALA A 2 3.93 -5.84 8.32
C ALA A 2 4.36 -4.80 9.38
N VAL A 3 5.11 -3.78 8.97
CA VAL A 3 5.53 -2.66 9.85
C VAL A 3 4.34 -1.94 10.49
N GLY A 4 3.21 -1.86 9.78
CA GLY A 4 1.99 -1.24 10.28
C GLY A 4 1.37 -2.04 11.43
N GLN A 5 1.27 -3.36 11.28
CA GLN A 5 0.79 -4.23 12.36
C GLN A 5 1.75 -4.28 13.56
N GLU A 6 3.06 -4.21 13.32
CA GLU A 6 4.07 -4.08 14.38
C GLU A 6 3.86 -2.79 15.19
N LYS A 7 3.68 -1.63 14.52
CA LYS A 7 3.38 -0.36 15.20
C LYS A 7 2.10 -0.45 16.04
N LEU A 8 1.09 -1.19 15.57
CA LEU A 8 -0.18 -1.37 16.27
C LEU A 8 -0.14 -2.47 17.37
N GLY A 9 0.97 -3.21 17.50
CA GLY A 9 1.05 -4.34 18.43
C GLY A 9 0.11 -5.51 18.08
N ALA A 10 -0.34 -5.60 16.84
CA ALA A 10 -1.41 -6.50 16.39
C ALA A 10 -0.97 -7.36 15.19
N VAL A 11 0.19 -8.00 15.30
CA VAL A 11 0.76 -8.83 14.22
C VAL A 11 -0.09 -10.06 13.94
N ASN A 12 -0.54 -10.17 12.70
CA ASN A 12 -1.24 -11.33 12.15
C ASN A 12 -0.54 -11.78 10.86
N GLU A 13 0.24 -12.84 10.96
CA GLU A 13 1.01 -13.39 9.83
C GLU A 13 0.13 -13.83 8.66
N ALA A 14 -1.09 -14.31 8.90
CA ALA A 14 -1.97 -14.77 7.84
C ALA A 14 -2.36 -13.59 6.92
N VAL A 15 -2.62 -12.42 7.52
CA VAL A 15 -2.89 -11.19 6.77
C VAL A 15 -1.64 -10.75 5.98
N ILE A 16 -0.46 -10.81 6.59
CA ILE A 16 0.80 -10.48 5.90
C ILE A 16 1.02 -11.40 4.69
N LYS A 17 0.85 -12.73 4.88
CA LYS A 17 0.98 -13.74 3.83
C LYS A 17 -0.04 -13.50 2.69
N ALA A 18 -1.27 -13.12 3.02
CA ALA A 18 -2.31 -12.83 2.03
C ALA A 18 -1.95 -11.67 1.08
N MET A 19 -1.11 -10.73 1.52
CA MET A 19 -0.65 -9.61 0.68
C MET A 19 0.53 -9.97 -0.24
N GLY A 20 1.11 -11.17 -0.12
CA GLY A 20 2.38 -11.53 -0.77
C GLY A 20 2.39 -11.39 -2.29
N ALA A 21 1.25 -11.59 -2.95
CA ALA A 21 1.14 -11.45 -4.40
C ALA A 21 1.06 -9.99 -4.88
N PHE A 22 0.86 -9.01 -4.00
CA PHE A 22 0.57 -7.63 -4.41
C PHE A 22 1.77 -6.89 -5.03
N GLY A 23 2.97 -7.49 -4.95
CA GLY A 23 4.16 -7.04 -5.66
C GLY A 23 3.96 -6.94 -7.18
N GLY A 24 4.60 -5.94 -7.80
CA GLY A 24 4.37 -5.64 -9.22
C GLY A 24 2.93 -5.21 -9.56
N GLY A 25 2.14 -4.85 -8.54
CA GLY A 25 0.81 -4.24 -8.66
C GLY A 25 -0.38 -5.18 -8.68
N ILE A 26 -0.23 -6.47 -8.31
CA ILE A 26 -1.27 -7.43 -7.81
C ILE A 26 -0.87 -8.88 -8.07
N ALA A 27 -0.16 -9.14 -9.15
CA ALA A 27 0.46 -10.42 -9.46
C ALA A 27 1.34 -10.19 -10.70
N SER A 28 2.22 -9.19 -10.61
CA SER A 28 3.02 -8.74 -11.75
C SER A 28 2.16 -8.37 -12.97
N THR A 29 0.99 -7.76 -12.73
CA THR A 29 0.10 -7.27 -13.79
C THR A 29 0.41 -5.81 -14.13
N GLY A 30 1.07 -5.08 -13.24
CA GLY A 30 1.34 -3.66 -13.40
C GLY A 30 0.16 -2.74 -13.07
N ASN A 31 -0.88 -3.25 -12.40
CA ASN A 31 -2.02 -2.46 -11.94
C ASN A 31 -1.71 -1.73 -10.62
N VAL A 32 -2.72 -1.40 -9.82
CA VAL A 32 -2.61 -0.58 -8.60
C VAL A 32 -1.41 -0.97 -7.73
N CYS A 33 -0.62 0.02 -7.33
CA CYS A 33 0.59 -0.20 -6.56
C CYS A 33 0.35 -0.95 -5.25
N GLY A 34 1.21 -1.92 -4.94
CA GLY A 34 1.12 -2.75 -3.74
C GLY A 34 1.26 -1.96 -2.43
N SER A 35 1.94 -0.81 -2.43
CA SER A 35 2.04 0.06 -1.24
C SER A 35 0.69 0.67 -0.89
N LEU A 36 -0.04 1.22 -1.87
CA LEU A 36 -1.40 1.73 -1.68
C LEU A 36 -2.33 0.63 -1.17
N LEU A 37 -2.34 -0.53 -1.85
CA LEU A 37 -3.19 -1.66 -1.46
C LEU A 37 -2.88 -2.16 -0.05
N GLY A 38 -1.59 -2.29 0.31
CA GLY A 38 -1.17 -2.71 1.64
C GLY A 38 -1.47 -1.70 2.74
N GLY A 39 -1.54 -0.40 2.40
CA GLY A 39 -1.96 0.66 3.32
C GLY A 39 -3.47 0.65 3.55
N VAL A 40 -4.26 0.57 2.48
CA VAL A 40 -5.72 0.40 2.57
C VAL A 40 -6.08 -0.88 3.33
N ALA A 41 -5.40 -1.99 3.05
CA ALA A 41 -5.63 -3.24 3.76
C ALA A 41 -5.33 -3.13 5.27
N LEU A 42 -4.35 -2.32 5.69
CA LEU A 42 -4.11 -2.09 7.11
C LEU A 42 -5.28 -1.33 7.75
N ILE A 43 -5.79 -0.28 7.10
CA ILE A 43 -6.99 0.45 7.56
C ILE A 43 -8.17 -0.51 7.67
N SER A 44 -8.41 -1.33 6.63
CA SER A 44 -9.48 -2.34 6.65
C SER A 44 -9.31 -3.36 7.76
N SER A 45 -8.07 -3.75 8.11
CA SER A 45 -7.83 -4.69 9.22
C SER A 45 -8.21 -4.14 10.60
N ILE A 46 -8.35 -2.81 10.73
CA ILE A 46 -8.75 -2.14 11.97
C ILE A 46 -10.27 -1.90 12.01
N TYR A 47 -10.86 -1.53 10.87
CA TYR A 47 -12.20 -0.94 10.82
C TYR A 47 -13.24 -1.74 10.03
N SER A 48 -12.84 -2.77 9.27
CA SER A 48 -13.79 -3.62 8.53
C SER A 48 -14.38 -4.69 9.44
N ARG A 49 -15.55 -5.19 9.07
CA ARG A 49 -16.16 -6.37 9.70
C ARG A 49 -15.26 -7.60 9.56
N GLY A 50 -15.11 -8.36 10.65
CA GLY A 50 -14.43 -9.65 10.66
C GLY A 50 -15.35 -10.82 10.30
N ASN A 51 -16.67 -10.63 10.35
CA ASN A 51 -17.67 -11.64 10.04
C ASN A 51 -18.95 -10.99 9.48
N LEU A 52 -19.97 -11.82 9.19
CA LEU A 52 -21.21 -11.37 8.57
C LEU A 52 -22.19 -10.65 9.52
N GLU A 53 -21.99 -10.79 10.83
CA GLU A 53 -22.86 -10.17 11.86
C GLU A 53 -22.38 -8.76 12.24
N GLU A 54 -21.09 -8.50 12.07
CA GLU A 54 -20.47 -7.20 12.27
C GLU A 54 -20.77 -6.23 11.12
N LYS A 55 -20.80 -4.94 11.45
CA LYS A 55 -20.89 -3.85 10.47
C LYS A 55 -19.54 -3.19 10.32
N ASP A 56 -19.22 -2.80 9.10
CA ASP A 56 -18.04 -1.98 8.84
C ASP A 56 -18.17 -0.63 9.56
N ASP A 57 -17.08 -0.18 10.15
CA ASP A 57 -16.96 1.17 10.66
C ASP A 57 -16.80 2.16 9.49
N PRO A 58 -17.61 3.24 9.40
CA PRO A 58 -17.50 4.25 8.34
C PRO A 58 -16.10 4.88 8.19
N ARG A 59 -15.30 4.87 9.26
CA ARG A 59 -13.90 5.30 9.25
C ARG A 59 -13.07 4.53 8.23
N MET A 60 -13.36 3.25 8.00
CA MET A 60 -12.68 2.44 6.98
C MET A 60 -12.68 3.15 5.62
N TRP A 61 -13.85 3.57 5.15
CA TRP A 61 -14.00 4.22 3.84
C TRP A 61 -13.36 5.61 3.82
N ARG A 62 -13.61 6.43 4.85
CA ARG A 62 -13.07 7.79 4.93
C ARG A 62 -11.54 7.81 4.95
N LEU A 63 -10.93 6.98 5.79
CA LEU A 63 -9.46 6.93 5.94
C LEU A 63 -8.79 6.30 4.73
N SER A 64 -9.39 5.24 4.15
CA SER A 64 -8.88 4.63 2.92
C SER A 64 -8.94 5.59 1.74
N TYR A 65 -10.02 6.37 1.61
CA TYR A 65 -10.13 7.40 0.58
C TYR A 65 -9.09 8.50 0.77
N LYS A 66 -8.88 8.96 2.02
CA LYS A 66 -7.85 9.97 2.34
C LYS A 66 -6.45 9.48 1.97
N LEU A 67 -6.10 8.24 2.33
CA LEU A 67 -4.82 7.64 1.94
C LEU A 67 -4.68 7.54 0.42
N SER A 68 -5.75 7.15 -0.27
CA SER A 68 -5.76 7.06 -1.74
C SER A 68 -5.50 8.41 -2.40
N LYS A 69 -6.08 9.51 -1.87
CA LYS A 69 -5.84 10.86 -2.38
C LYS A 69 -4.42 11.36 -2.15
N ILE A 70 -3.84 11.05 -0.99
CA ILE A 70 -2.42 11.34 -0.73
C ILE A 70 -1.55 10.56 -1.73
N PHE A 71 -1.86 9.27 -1.96
CA PHE A 71 -1.11 8.44 -2.89
C PHE A 71 -1.21 8.93 -4.34
N GLU A 72 -2.38 9.36 -4.79
CA GLU A 72 -2.55 10.01 -6.09
C GLU A 72 -1.60 11.21 -6.23
N GLY A 73 -1.53 12.10 -5.23
CA GLY A 73 -0.60 13.24 -5.24
C GLY A 73 0.88 12.81 -5.25
N LEU A 74 1.25 11.80 -4.48
CA LEU A 74 2.62 11.26 -4.45
C LEU A 74 3.06 10.66 -5.80
N THR A 75 2.10 10.19 -6.60
CA THR A 75 2.36 9.42 -7.82
C THR A 75 1.91 10.10 -9.11
N GLU A 76 1.36 11.31 -9.03
CA GLU A 76 0.89 12.09 -10.17
C GLU A 76 2.01 12.26 -11.22
N SER A 77 3.20 12.68 -10.77
CA SER A 77 4.38 12.85 -11.64
C SER A 77 4.89 11.55 -12.28
N TYR A 78 4.45 10.40 -11.79
CA TYR A 78 4.81 9.10 -12.32
C TYR A 78 3.76 8.51 -13.28
N GLY A 79 2.66 9.21 -13.54
CA GLY A 79 1.60 8.75 -14.44
C GLY A 79 0.41 8.12 -13.71
N GLY A 80 0.31 8.25 -12.39
CA GLY A 80 -0.81 7.80 -11.59
C GLY A 80 -0.49 6.60 -10.70
N ILE A 81 -1.55 5.90 -10.26
CA ILE A 81 -1.45 4.94 -9.15
C ILE A 81 -1.00 3.52 -9.54
N ASN A 82 -0.89 3.25 -10.85
CA ASN A 82 -0.53 1.92 -11.33
C ASN A 82 0.97 1.69 -11.24
N CYS A 83 1.35 0.49 -10.79
CA CYS A 83 2.72 0.06 -10.62
C CYS A 83 3.51 0.12 -11.93
N ARG A 84 2.90 -0.18 -13.08
CA ARG A 84 3.61 -0.10 -14.37
C ARG A 84 4.05 1.31 -14.72
N ASP A 85 3.27 2.32 -14.34
CA ASP A 85 3.55 3.73 -14.63
C ASP A 85 4.64 4.25 -13.68
N ILE A 86 4.49 3.90 -12.39
CA ILE A 86 5.45 4.23 -11.33
C ILE A 86 6.80 3.56 -11.60
N ALA A 87 6.84 2.24 -11.71
CA ALA A 87 8.07 1.48 -11.87
C ALA A 87 8.66 1.55 -13.29
N ARG A 88 7.83 1.84 -14.31
CA ARG A 88 8.17 1.74 -15.74
C ARG A 88 8.67 0.36 -16.15
N VAL A 89 8.02 -0.68 -15.63
CA VAL A 89 8.39 -2.08 -15.88
C VAL A 89 7.20 -2.85 -16.45
N GLY A 90 7.44 -3.54 -17.57
CA GLY A 90 6.58 -4.62 -18.03
C GLY A 90 6.88 -5.90 -17.26
N TRP A 91 6.18 -6.17 -16.15
CA TRP A 91 6.50 -7.29 -15.24
C TRP A 91 6.36 -8.70 -15.86
N ARG A 92 5.83 -8.81 -17.09
CA ARG A 92 5.78 -10.06 -17.86
C ARG A 92 6.98 -10.25 -18.78
N ASP A 93 7.80 -9.21 -18.95
CA ASP A 93 9.10 -9.28 -19.60
C ASP A 93 10.17 -9.62 -18.55
N ARG A 94 10.83 -10.77 -18.77
CA ARG A 94 11.84 -11.29 -17.85
C ARG A 94 13.10 -10.42 -17.82
N GLU A 95 13.53 -9.88 -18.96
CA GLU A 95 14.71 -9.04 -19.01
C GLU A 95 14.42 -7.67 -18.40
N ALA A 96 13.25 -7.08 -18.66
CA ALA A 96 12.84 -5.84 -17.99
C ALA A 96 12.75 -6.01 -16.46
N THR A 97 12.19 -7.14 -15.99
CA THR A 97 12.09 -7.43 -14.55
C THR A 97 13.48 -7.61 -13.93
N LYS A 98 14.39 -8.31 -14.61
CA LYS A 98 15.75 -8.53 -14.15
C LYS A 98 16.56 -7.23 -14.13
N ASP A 99 16.43 -6.40 -15.16
CA ASP A 99 17.05 -5.07 -15.21
C ASP A 99 16.58 -4.21 -14.04
N PHE A 100 15.27 -4.18 -13.77
CA PHE A 100 14.72 -3.40 -12.66
C PHE A 100 15.36 -3.70 -11.30
N TYR A 101 15.72 -4.95 -11.01
CA TYR A 101 16.36 -5.28 -9.74
C TYR A 101 17.89 -5.13 -9.74
N LYS A 102 18.53 -5.19 -10.91
CA LYS A 102 20.01 -5.18 -11.01
C LYS A 102 20.59 -3.82 -11.39
N ASN A 103 19.83 -3.00 -12.10
CA ASN A 103 20.25 -1.71 -12.58
C ASN A 103 20.09 -0.66 -11.45
N PRO A 104 21.19 -0.03 -10.98
CA PRO A 104 21.13 1.00 -9.94
C PRO A 104 20.35 2.25 -10.34
N GLU A 105 20.25 2.51 -11.65
CA GLU A 105 19.50 3.62 -12.22
C GLU A 105 18.01 3.30 -12.44
N SER A 106 17.59 2.07 -12.13
CA SER A 106 16.19 1.69 -12.16
C SER A 106 15.37 2.48 -11.14
N ARG A 107 14.05 2.39 -11.29
CA ARG A 107 13.09 2.98 -10.35
C ARG A 107 12.88 2.14 -9.09
N HIS A 108 13.70 1.11 -8.83
CA HIS A 108 13.59 0.30 -7.61
C HIS A 108 13.68 1.16 -6.34
N LYS A 109 14.58 2.17 -6.33
CA LYS A 109 14.68 3.15 -5.24
C LYS A 109 13.41 3.97 -5.04
N ILE A 110 12.68 4.28 -6.11
CA ILE A 110 11.40 5.01 -6.04
C ILE A 110 10.34 4.11 -5.40
N CYS A 111 10.30 2.81 -5.72
CA CYS A 111 9.39 1.89 -5.06
C CYS A 111 9.65 1.79 -3.55
N ALA A 112 10.91 1.73 -3.14
CA ALA A 112 11.28 1.72 -1.71
C ALA A 112 10.88 3.02 -1.01
N GLN A 113 11.16 4.18 -1.63
CA GLN A 113 10.76 5.49 -1.10
C GLN A 113 9.25 5.59 -0.94
N LEU A 114 8.49 5.18 -1.96
CA LEU A 114 7.03 5.26 -1.96
C LEU A 114 6.40 4.35 -0.89
N VAL A 115 7.03 3.23 -0.55
CA VAL A 115 6.60 2.41 0.60
C VAL A 115 6.75 3.19 1.91
N GLY A 116 7.88 3.90 2.08
CA GLY A 116 8.12 4.78 3.22
C GLY A 116 7.14 5.94 3.29
N ASP A 117 6.90 6.64 2.18
CA ASP A 117 5.97 7.77 2.12
C ASP A 117 4.53 7.34 2.47
N VAL A 118 4.09 6.18 1.97
CA VAL A 118 2.78 5.62 2.33
C VAL A 118 2.72 5.22 3.80
N ALA A 119 3.78 4.60 4.34
CA ALA A 119 3.83 4.23 5.75
C ALA A 119 3.75 5.46 6.65
N PHE A 120 4.47 6.54 6.30
CA PHE A 120 4.43 7.81 7.01
C PHE A 120 3.03 8.45 6.93
N ALA A 121 2.47 8.58 5.73
CA ALA A 121 1.13 9.14 5.54
C ALA A 121 0.06 8.34 6.29
N LEU A 122 0.17 7.01 6.31
CA LEU A 122 -0.73 6.14 7.06
C LEU A 122 -0.59 6.35 8.57
N GLY A 123 0.64 6.49 9.08
CA GLY A 123 0.90 6.85 10.48
C GLY A 123 0.20 8.16 10.85
N GLU A 124 0.41 9.22 10.07
CA GLU A 124 -0.23 10.53 10.27
C GLU A 124 -1.76 10.48 10.23
N ILE A 125 -2.34 9.61 9.39
CA ILE A 125 -3.79 9.42 9.33
C ILE A 125 -4.31 8.76 10.61
N LEU A 126 -3.65 7.70 11.08
CA LEU A 126 -4.07 6.94 12.25
C LEU A 126 -3.84 7.71 13.54
N ASP A 127 -2.72 8.42 13.66
CA ASP A 127 -2.39 9.22 14.85
C ASP A 127 -3.42 10.35 15.03
N LYS A 128 -3.80 11.06 13.94
CA LYS A 128 -4.87 12.08 13.96
C LYS A 128 -6.25 11.51 14.26
N GLU A 129 -6.52 10.30 13.82
CA GLU A 129 -7.79 9.64 14.12
C GLU A 129 -7.87 9.28 15.61
N ALA A 130 -6.79 8.77 16.20
CA ALA A 130 -6.73 8.45 17.63
C ALA A 130 -6.89 9.69 18.53
N GLU A 131 -6.38 10.85 18.11
CA GLU A 131 -6.60 12.13 18.80
C GLU A 131 -8.06 12.59 18.76
N THR A 132 -8.81 12.22 17.72
CA THR A 132 -10.23 12.59 17.57
C THR A 132 -11.15 11.70 18.44
N ASP A 133 -10.68 10.50 18.80
CA ASP A 133 -11.36 9.54 19.66
C ASP A 133 -11.11 9.77 21.17
N SER A 134 -10.21 10.71 21.54
CA SER A 134 -9.80 11.04 22.92
C SER A 134 -10.56 12.23 23.49
#